data_AF-A0A5J5ILM0-F1
#
_entry.id   AF-A0A5J5ILM0-F1
#
_cell.length_a   1.000
_cell.length_b   1.000
_cell.length_c   1.000
_cell.angle_alpha   90.00
_cell.angle_beta   90.00
_cell.angle_gamma   90.00
#
_symmetry.space_group_name_H-M   'P 1'
#
loop_
_entity.id
_entity.type
_entity.pdbx_description
1 polymer ?
#
loop_
_entity_poly.entity_id
_entity_poly.type
_entity_poly.pdbx_seq_one_letter_code
_entity_poly.pdbx_strand_id
1 'polypeptide(L)' 'MKKLLDLRFVIGIFFAVVGALLLIYDLTTGQNKMMDTSVNIWSAVLFLVFGAGMIVLSYTNKINE' A
#
# COMPACT_ATOMS: atom_id res chain seq x y z
N MET A 1 -0.84 -19.99 -12.90
CA MET A 1 -1.86 -18.95 -13.13
C MET A 1 -2.88 -18.78 -11.98
N LYS A 2 -2.74 -19.46 -10.82
CA LYS A 2 -3.61 -19.25 -9.64
C LYS A 2 -3.28 -17.99 -8.80
N LYS A 3 -2.13 -17.34 -9.06
CA LYS A 3 -1.59 -16.24 -8.26
C LYS A 3 -2.40 -14.92 -8.37
N LEU A 4 -3.08 -14.72 -9.51
CA LEU A 4 -3.96 -13.55 -9.73
C LEU A 4 -5.35 -13.71 -9.10
N LEU A 5 -5.69 -14.92 -8.62
CA LEU A 5 -6.94 -15.20 -7.90
C LEU A 5 -6.73 -15.29 -6.38
N ASP A 6 -5.50 -15.16 -5.90
CA ASP A 6 -5.26 -15.04 -4.47
C ASP A 6 -5.69 -13.64 -4.04
N LEU A 7 -6.85 -13.58 -3.38
CA LEU A 7 -7.45 -12.35 -2.89
C LEU A 7 -6.44 -11.53 -2.07
N ARG A 8 -5.53 -12.18 -1.34
CA ARG A 8 -4.50 -11.51 -0.53
C ARG A 8 -3.49 -10.76 -1.38
N PHE A 9 -3.09 -11.34 -2.51
CA PHE A 9 -2.19 -10.70 -3.46
C PHE A 9 -2.84 -9.50 -4.15
N VAL A 10 -4.09 -9.66 -4.59
CA VAL A 10 -4.86 -8.58 -5.25
C VAL A 10 -5.10 -7.41 -4.30
N ILE A 11 -5.54 -7.69 -3.06
CA ILE A 11 -5.68 -6.67 -2.01
C ILE A 11 -4.33 -6.00 -1.73
N GLY A 12 -3.26 -6.79 -1.62
CA GLY A 12 -1.93 -6.28 -1.28
C GLY A 12 -1.41 -5.29 -2.32
N ILE A 13 -1.55 -5.62 -3.61
CA ILE A 13 -1.19 -4.71 -4.71
C ILE A 13 -2.06 -3.45 -4.69
N PHE A 14 -3.37 -3.58 -4.48
CA PHE A 14 -4.26 -2.43 -4.47
C PHE A 14 -3.85 -1.40 -3.39
N PHE A 15 -3.66 -1.86 -2.14
CA PHE A 15 -3.23 -1.00 -1.05
C PHE A 15 -1.82 -0.43 -1.26
N ALA A 16 -0.90 -1.21 -1.84
CA ALA A 16 0.43 -0.71 -2.16
C ALA A 16 0.39 0.41 -3.21
N VAL A 17 -0.42 0.27 -4.27
CA VAL A 17 -0.58 1.28 -5.32
C VAL A 17 -1.23 2.56 -4.78
N VAL A 18 -2.32 2.42 -4.00
CA VAL A 18 -3.00 3.58 -3.39
C VAL A 18 -2.09 4.29 -2.38
N GLY A 19 -1.37 3.53 -1.54
CA GLY A 19 -0.40 4.10 -0.60
C GLY A 19 0.74 4.84 -1.31
N ALA A 20 1.26 4.27 -2.41
CA ALA A 20 2.28 4.94 -3.23
C ALA A 20 1.75 6.24 -3.86
N LEU A 21 0.51 6.24 -4.38
CA LEU A 21 -0.13 7.44 -4.92
C LEU A 21 -0.29 8.54 -3.88
N LEU A 22 -0.76 8.20 -2.66
CA LEU A 22 -0.91 9.17 -1.57
C LEU A 22 0.44 9.75 -1.13
N LEU A 23 1.49 8.92 -1.09
CA LEU A 23 2.85 9.35 -0.76
C LEU A 23 3.40 10.29 -1.84
N ILE A 24 3.24 9.95 -3.12
CA ILE A 24 3.64 10.82 -4.24
C ILE A 24 2.88 12.14 -4.17
N TYR A 25 1.56 12.10 -3.94
CA TYR A 25 0.75 13.31 -3.79
C TYR A 25 1.29 14.20 -2.67
N ASP A 26 1.59 13.62 -1.50
CA ASP A 26 2.17 14.36 -0.36
C ASP A 26 3.49 15.05 -0.73
N LEU A 27 4.40 14.31 -1.38
CA LEU A 27 5.70 14.82 -1.81
C LEU A 27 5.58 15.92 -2.87
N THR A 28 4.64 15.80 -3.80
CA THR A 28 4.44 16.81 -4.86
C THR A 28 3.71 18.05 -4.38
N THR A 29 2.88 17.94 -3.32
CA THR A 29 2.02 19.03 -2.84
C THR A 29 2.61 19.76 -1.62
N GLY A 30 3.70 19.22 -1.03
CA GLY A 30 4.38 19.73 0.17
C GLY A 30 4.99 21.15 0.08
N GLN A 31 4.82 21.88 -1.03
CA GLN A 31 5.13 23.31 -1.14
C GLN A 31 4.00 24.21 -0.61
N ASN A 32 2.76 23.70 -0.48
CA ASN A 32 1.58 24.46 -0.02
C ASN A 32 1.14 24.04 1.40
N LYS A 33 2.10 24.00 2.34
CA LYS A 33 1.91 23.56 3.74
C LYS A 33 1.12 24.57 4.59
N MET A 34 -0.16 24.80 4.29
CA MET A 34 -1.03 25.61 5.15
C MET A 34 -2.18 24.81 5.80
N MET A 35 -2.40 23.53 5.45
CA MET A 35 -3.49 22.75 6.05
C MET A 35 -3.18 21.24 6.06
N ASP A 36 -3.14 20.64 7.25
CA ASP A 36 -3.34 19.20 7.56
C ASP A 36 -2.75 18.11 6.63
N THR A 37 -1.54 18.31 6.09
CA THR A 37 -0.81 17.28 5.31
C THR A 37 -0.54 16.00 6.10
N SER A 38 -0.50 16.08 7.44
CA SER A 38 -0.19 14.96 8.34
C SER A 38 -1.04 13.71 8.10
N VAL A 39 -2.36 13.86 7.90
CA VAL A 39 -3.26 12.70 7.76
C VAL A 39 -2.97 11.90 6.49
N ASN A 40 -2.55 12.58 5.43
CA ASN A 40 -2.26 11.98 4.13
C ASN A 40 -0.99 11.11 4.16
N ILE A 41 0.06 11.55 4.85
CA ILE A 41 1.29 10.74 4.94
C ILE A 41 1.14 9.53 5.87
N TRP A 42 0.44 9.69 7.00
CA TRP A 42 0.18 8.56 7.92
C TRP A 42 -0.70 7.48 7.26
N SER A 43 -1.70 7.88 6.48
CA SER A 43 -2.53 6.95 5.72
C SER A 43 -1.76 6.27 4.57
N ALA A 44 -0.89 7.01 3.86
CA ALA A 44 0.00 6.45 2.85
C ALA A 44 0.92 5.35 3.43
N VAL A 45 1.55 5.62 4.57
CA VAL A 45 2.41 4.66 5.27
C VAL A 45 1.62 3.44 5.71
N LEU A 46 0.43 3.62 6.29
CA LEU A 46 -0.41 2.52 6.76
C LEU A 46 -0.84 1.60 5.60
N PHE A 47 -1.22 2.18 4.45
CA PHE A 47 -1.56 1.40 3.26
C PHE A 47 -0.37 0.68 2.65
N LEU A 48 0.82 1.29 2.64
CA LEU A 48 2.04 0.62 2.17
C LEU A 48 2.44 -0.54 3.08
N VAL A 49 2.41 -0.36 4.40
CA VAL A 49 2.74 -1.42 5.37
C VAL A 49 1.74 -2.57 5.26
N PHE A 50 0.45 -2.27 5.19
CA PHE A 50 -0.59 -3.28 5.04
C PHE A 50 -0.47 -4.02 3.68
N GLY A 51 -0.32 -3.27 2.59
CA GLY A 51 -0.16 -3.84 1.25
C GLY A 51 1.05 -4.75 1.14
N ALA A 52 2.20 -4.31 1.64
CA ALA A 52 3.43 -5.11 1.70
C ALA A 52 3.24 -6.37 2.55
N GLY A 53 2.61 -6.26 3.72
CA GLY A 53 2.32 -7.41 4.60
C GLY A 53 1.44 -8.46 3.91
N MET A 54 0.40 -8.03 3.21
CA MET A 54 -0.51 -8.92 2.47
C MET A 54 0.18 -9.62 1.30
N ILE A 55 1.06 -8.90 0.58
CA ILE A 55 1.88 -9.48 -0.50
C ILE A 55 2.82 -10.55 0.09
N VAL A 56 3.54 -10.23 1.18
CA VAL A 56 4.45 -11.17 1.86
C VAL A 56 3.69 -12.41 2.35
N LEU A 57 2.52 -12.24 2.97
CA LEU A 57 1.68 -13.35 3.44
C LEU A 57 1.18 -14.26 2.31
N SER A 58 0.86 -13.70 1.14
CA SER A 58 0.50 -14.47 -0.04
C SER A 58 1.69 -15.31 -0.54
N TYR A 59 2.91 -14.75 -0.49
CA TYR A 59 4.12 -15.52 -0.80
C TYR A 59 4.40 -16.63 0.23
N THR A 60 4.26 -16.35 1.53
CA THR A 60 4.54 -17.32 2.60
C THR A 60 3.55 -18.48 2.62
N ASN A 61 2.25 -18.24 2.39
CA ASN A 61 1.27 -19.35 2.34
C ASN A 61 1.60 -20.37 1.24
N LYS A 62 2.15 -19.90 0.12
CA LYS A 62 2.54 -20.76 -1.00
C LYS A 62 3.83 -21.56 -0.72
N ILE A 63 4.59 -21.24 0.32
CA ILE A 63 5.78 -22.01 0.73
C ILE A 63 5.37 -23.22 1.61
N ASN A 64 4.23 -23.11 2.30
CA ASN A 64 3.72 -24.14 3.20
C ASN A 64 2.68 -25.08 2.54
N GLU A 65 2.41 -24.91 1.24
CA GLU A 65 1.48 -25.72 0.43
C GLU A 65 2.27 -26.43 -0.67
#